data_AF-A0A2S3QY10-F1
#
_entry.id   AF-A0A2S3QY10-F1
#
_cell.length_a   1.000
_cell.length_b   1.000
_cell.length_c   1.000
_cell.angle_alpha   90.00
_cell.angle_beta   90.00
_cell.angle_gamma   90.00
#
_symmetry.space_group_name_H-M   'P 1'
#
loop_
_entity.id
_entity.type
_entity.pdbx_description
1 polymer ?
#
loop_
_entity_poly.entity_id
_entity_poly.type
_entity_poly.pdbx_seq_one_letter_code
_entity_poly.pdbx_strand_id
1 'polypeptide(L)'
;EAQLLGEMAFEGGRIIRERVARYGIQCDLKDGGVFAAFTEKQMDHLRAQKQLWERYGHNQSEIMDAKRIREVVATDNYIGGMLDMSGGHIHPLNLA
;
A
#
# COMPACT_ATOMS: atom_id res chain seq x y z
N GLU A 1 0.12 -0.28 23.72
CA GLU A 1 -0.60 0.82 23.02
C GLU A 1 -0.26 0.91 21.54
N ALA A 2 1.03 0.99 21.14
CA ALA A 2 1.41 1.13 19.73
C ALA A 2 0.87 0.02 18.78
N GLN A 3 0.80 -1.23 19.24
CA GLN A 3 0.26 -2.33 18.43
C GLN A 3 -1.24 -2.17 18.12
N LEU A 4 -2.04 -1.74 19.11
CA LEU A 4 -3.47 -1.50 18.94
C LEU A 4 -3.73 -0.36 17.94
N LEU A 5 -2.94 0.71 18.01
CA LEU A 5 -3.02 1.81 17.04
C LEU A 5 -2.61 1.37 15.64
N GLY A 6 -1.62 0.48 15.53
CA GLY A 6 -1.24 -0.17 14.29
C GLY A 6 -2.42 -0.95 13.70
N GLU A 7 -3.01 -1.86 14.47
CA GLU A 7 -4.16 -2.67 14.03
C GLU A 7 -5.35 -1.80 13.57
N MET A 8 -5.69 -0.75 14.33
CA MET A 8 -6.75 0.21 13.99
C MET A 8 -6.50 0.93 12.65
N ALA A 9 -5.24 1.25 12.33
CA ALA A 9 -4.90 1.96 11.10
C ALA A 9 -5.27 1.18 9.83
N PHE A 10 -5.27 -0.16 9.89
CA PHE A 10 -5.58 -1.03 8.74
C PHE A 10 -6.99 -1.61 8.79
N GLU A 11 -7.63 -1.58 9.97
CA GLU A 11 -8.98 -2.11 10.16
C GLU A 11 -10.00 -1.47 9.22
N GLY A 12 -9.93 -0.14 9.05
CA GLY A 12 -10.83 0.61 8.17
C GLY A 12 -10.82 0.11 6.72
N GLY A 13 -9.63 -0.09 6.15
CA GLY A 13 -9.47 -0.61 4.78
C GLY A 13 -10.03 -2.03 4.62
N ARG A 14 -9.85 -2.89 5.64
CA ARG A 14 -10.45 -4.24 5.65
C ARG A 14 -11.97 -4.18 5.66
N ILE A 15 -12.56 -3.34 6.52
CA ILE A 15 -14.02 -3.17 6.61
C ILE A 15 -14.60 -2.66 5.29
N ILE A 16 -13.95 -1.68 4.65
CA ILE A 16 -14.38 -1.16 3.35
C ILE A 16 -14.43 -2.28 2.31
N ARG A 17 -13.36 -3.06 2.16
CA ARG A 17 -13.31 -4.18 1.21
C ARG A 17 -14.36 -5.26 1.51
N GLU A 18 -14.56 -5.59 2.79
CA GLU A 18 -15.60 -6.53 3.22
C GLU A 18 -17.00 -6.06 2.82
N ARG A 19 -17.30 -4.76 3.00
CA ARG A 19 -18.59 -4.17 2.61
C ARG A 19 -18.78 -4.14 1.11
N VAL A 20 -17.76 -3.74 0.36
CA VAL A 20 -17.79 -3.75 -1.11
C VAL A 20 -18.11 -5.15 -1.62
N ALA A 21 -17.42 -6.17 -1.12
CA ALA A 21 -17.67 -7.56 -1.50
C ALA A 21 -19.05 -8.05 -1.08
N ARG A 22 -19.50 -7.73 0.15
CA ARG A 22 -20.80 -8.17 0.68
C ARG A 22 -21.98 -7.55 -0.07
N TYR A 23 -21.89 -6.27 -0.43
CA TYR A 23 -23.01 -5.52 -0.99
C TYR A 23 -22.90 -5.25 -2.49
N GLY A 24 -21.80 -5.66 -3.13
CA GLY A 24 -21.59 -5.46 -4.57
C GLY A 24 -21.41 -3.99 -4.97
N ILE A 25 -20.88 -3.15 -4.07
CA ILE A 25 -20.73 -1.70 -4.26
C ILE A 25 -19.77 -1.41 -5.41
N GLN A 26 -20.22 -0.62 -6.38
CA GLN A 26 -19.42 -0.24 -7.56
C GLN A 26 -18.61 1.04 -7.29
N CYS A 27 -17.59 0.95 -6.43
CA CYS A 27 -16.75 2.09 -6.04
C CYS A 27 -15.36 2.11 -6.69
N ASP A 28 -15.20 1.42 -7.83
CA ASP A 28 -13.92 1.34 -8.55
C ASP A 28 -12.74 0.91 -7.66
N LEU A 29 -12.99 0.00 -6.71
CA LEU A 29 -11.97 -0.51 -5.81
C LEU A 29 -10.79 -1.09 -6.60
N LYS A 30 -9.60 -0.57 -6.30
CA LYS A 30 -8.31 -1.08 -6.78
C LYS A 30 -7.46 -1.43 -5.57
N ASP A 31 -6.96 -2.66 -5.54
CA ASP A 31 -6.03 -3.11 -4.51
C ASP A 31 -4.60 -2.67 -4.81
N GLY A 32 -3.84 -2.45 -3.75
CA GLY A 32 -2.45 -2.08 -3.84
C GLY A 32 -2.20 -0.58 -3.93
N GLY A 33 -1.01 -0.18 -3.47
CA GLY A 33 -0.47 1.16 -3.61
C GLY A 33 1.03 1.11 -3.84
N VAL A 34 1.55 2.07 -4.59
CA VAL A 34 2.98 2.14 -4.93
C VAL A 34 3.57 3.42 -4.36
N PHE A 35 4.66 3.28 -3.63
CA PHE A 35 5.52 4.37 -3.19
C PHE A 35 6.79 4.35 -4.03
N ALA A 36 6.93 5.29 -4.95
CA ALA A 36 8.07 5.36 -5.87
C ALA A 36 9.19 6.25 -5.33
N ALA A 37 10.44 5.87 -5.56
CA ALA A 37 11.63 6.59 -5.09
C ALA A 37 12.51 7.03 -6.26
N PHE A 38 12.94 8.29 -6.21
CA PHE A 38 13.90 8.89 -7.16
C PHE A 38 15.34 8.84 -6.63
N THR A 39 15.54 8.66 -5.32
CA THR A 39 16.84 8.79 -4.66
C THR A 39 17.06 7.70 -3.63
N GLU A 40 18.33 7.37 -3.36
CA GLU A 40 18.68 6.30 -2.42
C GLU A 40 18.18 6.59 -1.00
N LYS A 41 18.22 7.87 -0.59
CA LYS A 41 17.65 8.32 0.68
C LYS A 41 16.17 8.00 0.82
N GLN A 42 15.40 8.09 -0.28
CA GLN A 42 13.99 7.70 -0.27
C GLN A 42 13.84 6.17 -0.20
N MET A 43 14.70 5.40 -0.86
CA MET A 43 14.72 3.95 -0.72
C MET A 43 15.04 3.49 0.71
N ASP A 44 15.99 4.14 1.38
CA ASP A 44 16.30 3.88 2.79
C ASP A 44 15.10 4.16 3.69
N HIS A 45 14.40 5.27 3.43
CA HIS A 45 13.16 5.58 4.14
C HIS A 45 12.09 4.51 3.94
N LEU A 46 11.87 4.04 2.70
CA LEU A 46 10.90 2.98 2.41
C LEU A 46 11.28 1.65 3.09
N ARG A 47 12.57 1.27 3.10
CA ARG A 47 13.06 0.10 3.82
C ARG A 47 12.82 0.20 5.33
N ALA A 48 13.13 1.35 5.93
CA ALA A 48 12.89 1.58 7.35
C ALA A 48 11.39 1.56 7.68
N GLN A 49 10.54 2.14 6.82
CA GLN A 49 9.09 2.11 6.98
C GLN A 49 8.55 0.67 6.89
N LYS A 50 9.00 -0.13 5.91
CA LYS A 50 8.65 -1.55 5.81
C LYS A 50 8.99 -2.31 7.10
N GLN A 51 10.24 -2.19 7.57
CA GLN A 51 10.68 -2.84 8.80
C GLN A 51 9.84 -2.42 10.01
N LEU A 52 9.47 -1.14 10.11
CA LEU A 52 8.60 -0.65 11.17
C LEU A 52 7.24 -1.33 11.14
N TRP A 53 6.61 -1.41 9.97
CA TRP A 53 5.28 -1.99 9.80
C TRP A 53 5.26 -3.52 9.97
N GLU A 54 6.30 -4.23 9.53
CA GLU A 54 6.45 -5.67 9.76
C GLU A 54 6.49 -6.01 11.25
N ARG A 55 7.10 -5.15 12.09
CA ARG A 55 7.09 -5.33 13.56
C ARG A 55 5.69 -5.25 14.17
N TYR A 56 4.73 -4.62 13.47
CA TYR A 56 3.33 -4.57 13.87
C TYR A 56 2.45 -5.57 13.10
N GLY A 57 3.06 -6.54 12.39
CA GLY A 57 2.34 -7.62 11.71
C GLY A 57 1.94 -7.33 10.26
N HIS A 58 2.41 -6.23 9.67
CA HIS A 58 2.06 -5.84 8.31
C HIS A 58 3.10 -6.33 7.30
N ASN A 59 2.90 -7.55 6.82
CA ASN A 59 3.85 -8.24 5.94
C ASN A 59 3.46 -8.18 4.46
N GLN A 60 2.50 -7.34 4.08
CA GLN A 60 1.96 -7.24 2.72
C GLN A 60 2.68 -6.19 1.85
N SER A 61 3.92 -5.86 2.20
CA SER A 61 4.76 -4.89 1.49
C SER A 61 5.95 -5.57 0.82
N GLU A 62 6.31 -5.12 -0.38
CA GLU A 62 7.44 -5.57 -1.19
C GLU A 62 8.33 -4.38 -1.53
N ILE A 63 9.64 -4.46 -1.28
CA ILE A 63 10.60 -3.48 -1.80
C ILE A 63 10.96 -3.88 -3.23
N MET A 64 10.86 -2.91 -4.14
CA MET A 64 11.13 -3.06 -5.56
C MET A 64 12.41 -2.33 -5.94
N ASP A 65 13.24 -2.97 -6.76
CA ASP A 65 14.35 -2.31 -7.44
C ASP A 65 13.87 -1.52 -8.68
N ALA A 66 14.79 -0.85 -9.36
CA ALA A 66 14.51 -0.08 -10.57
C ALA A 66 13.83 -0.90 -11.68
N LYS A 67 14.22 -2.19 -11.82
CA LYS A 67 13.63 -3.07 -12.83
C LYS A 67 12.18 -3.38 -12.48
N ARG A 68 11.92 -3.77 -11.23
CA ARG A 68 10.58 -4.17 -10.78
C ARG A 68 9.61 -2.98 -10.76
N ILE A 69 10.03 -1.80 -10.33
CA ILE A 69 9.13 -0.63 -10.33
C ILE A 69 8.77 -0.17 -11.76
N ARG A 70 9.68 -0.35 -12.72
CA ARG A 70 9.40 -0.06 -14.13
C ARG A 70 8.27 -0.92 -14.70
N GLU A 71 8.13 -2.17 -14.25
CA GLU A 71 7.01 -3.05 -14.64
C GLU A 71 5.66 -2.53 -14.11
N VAL A 72 5.68 -1.72 -13.05
CA VAL A 72 4.47 -1.20 -12.38
C VAL A 72 4.09 0.19 -12.90
N VAL A 73 5.06 1.10 -13.05
CA VAL A 73 4.80 2.53 -13.39
C VAL A 73 5.16 2.86 -14.84
N ALA A 74 5.82 1.95 -15.57
CA ALA A 74 6.20 2.11 -16.97
C ALA A 74 7.07 3.37 -17.25
N THR A 75 8.03 3.65 -16.36
CA THR A 75 8.98 4.77 -16.49
C THR A 75 10.36 4.40 -15.95
N ASP A 76 11.39 5.02 -16.49
CA ASP A 76 12.80 4.84 -16.09
C ASP A 76 13.25 5.86 -15.03
N ASN A 77 12.35 6.73 -14.58
CA ASN A 77 12.69 7.83 -13.67
C ASN A 77 12.94 7.40 -12.21
N TYR A 78 12.50 6.20 -11.83
CA TYR A 78 12.58 5.72 -10.44
C TYR A 78 13.70 4.71 -10.27
N ILE A 79 14.44 4.84 -9.17
CA ILE A 79 15.50 3.90 -8.81
C ILE A 79 14.98 2.67 -8.06
N GLY A 80 13.71 2.68 -7.68
CA GLY A 80 13.02 1.62 -6.93
C GLY A 80 11.76 2.15 -6.25
N GLY A 81 11.18 1.34 -5.37
CA GLY A 81 10.07 1.76 -4.53
C GLY A 81 9.56 0.67 -3.60
N MET A 82 8.33 0.83 -3.15
CA MET A 82 7.63 -0.15 -2.30
C MET A 82 6.20 -0.36 -2.82
N LEU A 83 5.83 -1.62 -3.06
CA LEU A 83 4.46 -2.03 -3.34
C LEU A 83 3.81 -2.47 -2.02
N ASP A 84 2.66 -1.91 -1.69
CA ASP A 84 1.87 -2.26 -0.51
C ASP A 84 0.51 -2.80 -0.94
N MET A 85 0.31 -4.11 -0.80
CA MET A 85 -0.94 -4.79 -1.18
C MET A 85 -2.06 -4.62 -0.15
N SER A 86 -1.76 -4.07 1.04
CA SER A 86 -2.78 -3.74 2.03
C SER A 86 -3.50 -2.41 1.72
N GLY A 87 -2.85 -1.53 0.97
CA GLY A 87 -3.40 -0.28 0.47
C GLY A 87 -4.43 -0.47 -0.66
N GLY A 88 -4.91 0.65 -1.19
CA GLY A 88 -5.84 0.65 -2.32
C GLY A 88 -6.47 2.02 -2.56
N HIS A 89 -7.26 2.09 -3.63
CA HIS A 89 -7.98 3.27 -4.06
C HIS A 89 -9.45 2.93 -4.30
N ILE A 90 -10.33 3.89 -4.00
CA ILE A 90 -11.78 3.81 -4.25
C ILE A 90 -12.27 5.17 -4.74
N HIS A 91 -13.41 5.20 -5.40
CA HIS A 91 -14.20 6.40 -5.64
C HIS A 91 -15.07 6.69 -4.41
N PRO A 92 -14.73 7.68 -3.56
CA PRO A 92 -15.37 7.81 -2.24
C PRO A 92 -16.87 8.12 -2.31
N LEU A 93 -17.31 8.85 -3.34
CA LEU A 93 -18.73 9.17 -3.52
C LEU A 93 -19.57 7.98 -4.02
N ASN A 94 -18.93 6.91 -4.52
CA ASN A 94 -19.62 5.71 -4.98
C ASN A 94 -19.62 4.61 -3.89
N LEU A 95 -19.15 4.89 -2.67
CA LEU A 95 -19.09 3.95 -1.56
C LEU A 95 -20.45 3.81 -0.83
N ALA A 96 -21.57 3.82 -1.56
CA ALA A 96 -22.93 3.82 -1.01
C ALA A 96 -23.73 2.61 -1.48
#